data_AF-R0L666-F1
#
_entry.id   AF-R0L666-F1
#
_cell.length_a   1.000
_cell.length_b   1.000
_cell.length_c   1.000
_cell.angle_alpha   90.00
_cell.angle_beta   90.00
_cell.angle_gamma   90.00
#
_symmetry.space_group_name_H-M   'P 1'
#
loop_
_entity.id
_entity.type
_entity.pdbx_description
1 polymer ?
#
loop_
_entity_poly.entity_id
_entity_poly.type
_entity_poly.pdbx_seq_one_letter_code
_entity_poly.pdbx_strand_id
1 'polypeptide(L)'
;TRHAEMVAIDQVLDWCQQNNKNHEEVFSNSVLYVTVEPCIMCAAAVRLMKIPRVVYGCQNERFGGCGSVLSISSDDMVDTGEPFE
;
A
#
# COMPACT_ATOMS: atom_id res chain seq x y z
N THR A 1 -9.40 -7.39 9.25
CA THR A 1 -8.70 -6.45 8.35
C THR A 1 -7.24 -6.23 8.71
N ARG A 2 -6.70 -6.78 9.81
CA ARG A 2 -5.26 -6.64 10.18
C ARG A 2 -4.35 -7.52 9.30
N HIS A 3 -4.33 -7.26 8.00
CA HIS A 3 -3.28 -7.79 7.13
C HIS A 3 -1.95 -7.11 7.45
N ALA A 4 -0.85 -7.72 7.01
CA ALA A 4 0.50 -7.23 7.32
C ALA A 4 0.69 -5.78 6.85
N GLU A 5 0.14 -5.41 5.69
CA GLU A 5 0.19 -4.08 5.10
C GLU A 5 -0.51 -3.04 5.98
N MET A 6 -1.68 -3.38 6.52
CA MET A 6 -2.42 -2.49 7.42
C MET A 6 -1.70 -2.30 8.75
N VAL A 7 -1.13 -3.39 9.30
CA VAL A 7 -0.33 -3.32 10.53
C VAL A 7 0.93 -2.47 10.32
N ALA A 8 1.59 -2.58 9.16
CA ALA A 8 2.75 -1.77 8.84
C ALA A 8 2.40 -0.28 8.71
N ILE A 9 1.27 0.05 8.09
CA ILE A 9 0.76 1.42 8.00
C ILE A 9 0.52 1.99 9.41
N ASP A 10 -0.18 1.26 10.28
CA ASP A 10 -0.43 1.68 11.67
C ASP A 10 0.90 1.95 12.42
N GLN A 11 1.89 1.06 12.26
CA GLN A 11 3.21 1.22 12.88
C GLN A 11 3.97 2.46 12.37
N VAL A 12 3.87 2.77 11.07
CA VAL A 12 4.48 3.97 10.50
C VAL A 12 3.80 5.24 11.03
N LEU A 13 2.47 5.23 11.18
CA LEU A 13 1.73 6.35 11.76
C LEU A 13 2.14 6.59 13.22
N ASP A 14 2.21 5.53 14.03
CA ASP A 14 2.70 5.60 15.42
C ASP A 14 4.13 6.13 15.48
N TRP A 15 5.02 5.67 14.60
CA TRP A 15 6.39 6.15 14.50
C TRP A 15 6.45 7.62 14.12
N CYS A 16 5.64 8.08 13.16
CA CYS A 16 5.57 9.47 12.76
C CYS A 16 5.13 10.37 13.92
N GLN A 17 4.12 9.93 14.70
CA GLN A 17 3.64 10.64 15.87
C GLN A 17 4.74 10.75 16.95
N GLN A 18 5.46 9.66 17.22
CA GLN A 18 6.55 9.64 18.22
C GLN A 18 7.75 10.50 17.81
N ASN A 19 8.02 10.64 16.51
CA ASN A 19 9.17 11.37 15.98
C ASN A 19 8.80 12.77 15.45
N ASN A 20 7.54 13.22 15.65
CA ASN A 20 7.01 14.48 15.17
C ASN A 20 7.27 14.71 13.65
N LYS A 21 7.02 13.67 12.85
CA LYS A 21 7.18 13.65 11.39
C LYS A 21 5.83 13.71 10.69
N ASN A 22 5.79 14.33 9.51
CA ASN A 22 4.62 14.30 8.65
C ASN A 22 4.53 12.94 7.94
N HIS A 23 3.44 12.21 8.19
CA HIS A 23 3.18 10.91 7.58
C HIS A 23 3.08 10.91 6.05
N GLU A 24 2.52 11.95 5.41
CA GLU A 24 2.42 12.04 3.95
C GLU A 24 3.81 12.12 3.31
N GLU A 25 4.72 12.88 3.92
CA GLU A 25 6.12 12.96 3.48
C GLU A 25 6.84 11.62 3.65
N VAL A 26 6.60 10.92 4.77
CA VAL A 26 7.22 9.62 5.03
C VAL A 26 6.72 8.56 4.05
N PHE A 27 5.40 8.45 3.84
CA PHE A 27 4.84 7.45 2.93
C PHE A 27 5.23 7.70 1.47
N SER A 28 5.22 8.96 1.01
CA SER A 28 5.64 9.31 -0.37
C SER A 28 7.11 9.02 -0.66
N ASN A 29 7.94 8.86 0.37
CA ASN A 29 9.35 8.47 0.27
C ASN A 29 9.63 7.02 0.74
N SER A 30 8.59 6.20 0.90
CA SER A 30 8.72 4.82 1.39
C SER A 30 8.55 3.78 0.28
N VAL A 31 9.10 2.59 0.50
CA VAL A 31 8.85 1.40 -0.33
C VAL A 31 8.31 0.30 0.56
N LEU A 32 7.16 -0.27 0.20
CA LEU A 32 6.54 -1.36 0.95
C LEU A 32 7.04 -2.70 0.42
N TYR A 33 7.58 -3.55 1.30
CA TYR A 33 8.00 -4.91 0.97
C TYR A 33 7.07 -5.92 1.64
N VAL A 34 6.45 -6.79 0.86
CA VAL A 34 5.49 -7.79 1.35
C VAL A 34 5.76 -9.15 0.71
N THR A 35 5.37 -10.23 1.37
CA THR A 35 5.68 -11.59 0.87
C THR A 35 4.77 -12.02 -0.28
N VAL A 36 3.53 -11.56 -0.28
CA VAL A 36 2.48 -11.92 -1.24
C VAL A 36 1.90 -10.63 -1.81
N GLU A 37 1.45 -10.66 -3.06
CA GLU A 37 0.72 -9.57 -3.69
C GLU A 37 -0.41 -9.05 -2.76
N PRO A 38 -0.45 -7.73 -2.51
CA PRO A 38 -1.50 -7.12 -1.70
C PRO A 38 -2.89 -7.48 -2.23
N CYS A 39 -3.82 -7.79 -1.32
CA CYS A 39 -5.20 -7.94 -1.74
C CYS A 39 -5.80 -6.58 -2.16
N ILE A 40 -6.95 -6.60 -2.83
CA ILE A 40 -7.68 -5.39 -3.28
C ILE A 40 -7.79 -4.32 -2.18
N MET A 41 -8.12 -4.71 -0.94
CA MET A 41 -8.22 -3.80 0.20
C MET A 41 -6.88 -3.13 0.52
N CYS A 42 -5.80 -3.91 0.57
CA CYS A 42 -4.47 -3.41 0.92
C CYS A 42 -3.88 -2.56 -0.21
N ALA A 43 -4.07 -2.95 -1.48
CA ALA A 43 -3.69 -2.16 -2.64
C ALA A 43 -4.38 -0.78 -2.64
N ALA A 44 -5.68 -0.72 -2.34
CA ALA A 44 -6.39 0.54 -2.21
C ALA A 44 -5.84 1.40 -1.05
N ALA A 45 -5.52 0.80 0.10
CA ALA A 45 -4.94 1.51 1.23
C ALA A 45 -3.56 2.10 0.91
N VAL A 46 -2.69 1.33 0.25
CA VAL A 46 -1.37 1.78 -0.22
C VAL A 46 -1.49 2.99 -1.14
N ARG A 47 -2.45 2.95 -2.07
CA ARG A 47 -2.70 4.04 -3.02
C ARG A 47 -3.18 5.31 -2.33
N LEU A 48 -4.12 5.18 -1.37
CA LEU A 48 -4.60 6.30 -0.55
C LEU A 48 -3.49 6.91 0.31
N MET A 49 -2.57 6.09 0.82
CA MET A 49 -1.39 6.56 1.56
C MET A 49 -0.29 7.13 0.65
N LYS A 50 -0.45 7.08 -0.67
CA LYS A 50 0.51 7.58 -1.68
C LYS A 50 1.90 6.95 -1.54
N ILE A 51 1.95 5.66 -1.21
CA ILE A 51 3.20 4.90 -1.23
C ILE A 51 3.55 4.60 -2.69
N PRO A 52 4.69 5.08 -3.22
CA PRO A 52 4.97 5.03 -4.66
C PRO A 52 5.34 3.64 -5.18
N ARG A 53 5.74 2.72 -4.30
CA ARG A 53 6.27 1.42 -4.71
C ARG A 53 5.98 0.29 -3.73
N VAL A 54 5.55 -0.85 -4.26
CA VAL A 54 5.31 -2.11 -3.55
C VAL A 54 6.09 -3.24 -4.21
N VAL A 55 7.01 -3.84 -3.47
CA VAL A 55 7.73 -5.04 -3.90
C VAL A 55 7.13 -6.26 -3.22
N TYR A 56 6.68 -7.24 -4.01
CA TYR A 56 6.08 -8.46 -3.49
C TYR A 56 6.66 -9.74 -4.11
N GLY A 57 6.53 -10.86 -3.39
CA GLY A 57 7.11 -12.14 -3.78
C GLY A 57 6.25 -12.91 -4.79
N CYS A 58 5.13 -13.47 -4.34
CA CYS A 58 4.22 -14.25 -5.19
C CYS A 58 2.91 -13.54 -5.47
N GLN A 59 2.26 -13.91 -6.57
CA GLN A 59 0.92 -13.44 -6.95
C GLN A 59 -0.17 -13.95 -5.98
N ASN A 60 -1.31 -13.26 -5.94
CA ASN A 60 -2.48 -13.60 -5.15
C ASN A 60 -3.69 -13.87 -6.05
N GLU A 61 -3.79 -15.11 -6.53
CA GLU A 61 -4.81 -15.56 -7.49
C GLU A 61 -6.25 -15.41 -7.01
N ARG A 62 -6.48 -15.29 -5.70
CA ARG A 62 -7.83 -15.26 -5.12
C ARG A 62 -8.36 -13.85 -4.91
N PHE A 63 -7.51 -12.91 -4.51
CA PHE A 63 -7.92 -11.56 -4.11
C PHE A 63 -6.89 -10.47 -4.44
N GLY A 64 -5.91 -10.75 -5.30
CA GLY A 64 -4.82 -9.84 -5.64
C GLY A 64 -5.30 -8.54 -6.29
N GLY A 65 -4.80 -7.42 -5.76
CA GLY A 65 -5.15 -6.06 -6.17
C GLY A 65 -4.11 -5.37 -7.05
N CYS A 66 -3.05 -6.07 -7.46
CA CYS A 66 -1.97 -5.53 -8.29
C CYS A 66 -1.89 -6.22 -9.67
N GLY A 67 -2.98 -6.86 -10.09
CA GLY A 67 -3.10 -7.47 -11.43
C GLY A 67 -3.64 -8.90 -11.43
N SER A 68 -3.58 -9.66 -10.33
CA SER A 68 -4.09 -11.04 -10.33
C SER A 68 -5.60 -11.13 -10.49
N VAL A 69 -6.35 -10.29 -9.76
CA VAL A 69 -7.82 -10.25 -9.85
C VAL A 69 -8.29 -8.87 -10.30
N LEU A 70 -7.76 -7.81 -9.70
CA LEU A 70 -7.97 -6.42 -10.13
C LEU A 70 -6.63 -5.68 -10.11
N SER A 71 -6.56 -4.59 -10.88
CA SER A 71 -5.36 -3.79 -11.07
C SER A 71 -5.44 -2.44 -10.34
N ILE A 72 -5.76 -2.45 -9.04
CA ILE A 72 -5.87 -1.23 -8.22
C ILE A 72 -4.57 -0.42 -8.22
N SER A 73 -3.42 -1.08 -8.38
CA SER A 73 -2.12 -0.42 -8.47
C SER A 73 -1.97 0.46 -9.71
N SER A 74 -2.60 0.14 -10.84
CA SER A 74 -2.37 0.79 -12.13
C SER A 74 -3.61 1.40 -12.79
N ASP A 75 -4.81 0.98 -12.41
CA ASP A 75 -6.05 1.47 -13.02
C ASP A 75 -6.25 2.98 -12.74
N ASP A 76 -6.89 3.65 -13.69
CA ASP A 76 -7.30 5.04 -13.56
C ASP A 76 -8.61 5.11 -12.75
N MET A 77 -8.50 5.52 -11.49
CA MET A 77 -9.60 5.53 -10.53
C MET A 77 -9.72 6.93 -9.90
N VAL A 78 -10.93 7.49 -9.94
CA VAL A 78 -11.20 8.83 -9.40
C VAL A 78 -11.05 8.82 -7.87
N ASP A 79 -10.35 9.82 -7.33
CA ASP A 79 -10.24 10.10 -5.88
C ASP A 79 -9.52 9.02 -5.04
N THR A 80 -8.55 8.30 -5.61
CA THR A 80 -7.82 7.21 -4.91
C THR A 80 -6.30 7.39 -4.82
N GLY A 81 -5.79 8.55 -5.24
CA GLY A 81 -4.34 8.81 -5.31
C GLY A 81 -3.70 8.31 -6.61
N GLU A 82 -2.38 8.49 -6.71
CA GLU A 82 -1.59 8.12 -7.89
C GLU A 82 -1.31 6.60 -7.95
N PRO A 83 -1.17 6.02 -9.15
CA PRO A 83 -0.68 4.66 -9.33
C PRO A 83 0.65 4.39 -8.62
N PHE A 84 0.90 3.14 -8.27
CA PHE A 84 2.17 2.70 -7.68
C PHE A 84 2.76 1.51 -8.45
N GLU A 85 4.09 1.40 -8.41
CA GLU A 85 4.87 0.35 -9.07
C GLU A 85 5.06 -0.89 -8.19
#